data_AF-A0A1U7AEB6-F1
#
_entry.id   AF-A0A1U7AEB6-F1
#
_cell.length_a   1.000
_cell.length_b   1.000
_cell.length_c   1.000
_cell.angle_alpha   90.00
_cell.angle_beta   90.00
_cell.angle_gamma   90.00
#
_symmetry.space_group_name_H-M   'P 1'
#
loop_
_entity.id
_entity.type
_entity.pdbx_description
1 polymer ?
#
loop_
_entity_poly.entity_id
_entity_poly.type
_entity_poly.pdbx_seq_one_letter_code
_entity_poly.pdbx_strand_id
1 'polypeptide(L)'
;MKNWVIMPIMLIIVILGTGLSQPTYNGLLLKNSNVYKNIELQSIDILKDIVVVPESPFNETEAMMVLKRLDILPISILQNMKK
;
A
#
# COMPACT_ATOMS: atom_id res chain seq x y z
N MET A 1 -47.17 5.86 -7.24
CA MET A 1 -46.04 5.78 -8.21
C MET A 1 -44.77 6.50 -7.74
N LYS A 2 -44.86 7.57 -6.94
CA LYS A 2 -43.71 8.37 -6.45
C LYS A 2 -42.68 7.58 -5.62
N ASN A 3 -43.10 6.56 -4.88
CA ASN A 3 -42.20 5.81 -3.97
C ASN A 3 -41.36 4.74 -4.68
N TRP A 4 -41.71 4.35 -5.92
CA TRP A 4 -41.00 3.31 -6.67
C TRP A 4 -39.70 3.84 -7.33
N VAL A 5 -39.63 5.16 -7.55
CA VAL A 5 -38.47 5.87 -8.11
C VAL A 5 -37.37 6.09 -7.06
N ILE A 6 -37.71 6.03 -5.77
CA ILE A 6 -36.76 6.28 -4.68
C ILE A 6 -35.73 5.14 -4.57
N MET A 7 -36.15 3.90 -4.83
CA MET A 7 -35.30 2.72 -4.74
C MET A 7 -34.09 2.74 -5.71
N PRO A 8 -34.25 2.99 -7.03
CA PRO A 8 -33.11 3.06 -7.94
C PRO A 8 -32.20 4.27 -7.65
N ILE A 9 -32.77 5.39 -7.21
CA ILE A 9 -31.99 6.58 -6.81
C ILE A 9 -31.10 6.27 -5.60
N MET A 10 -31.65 5.61 -4.59
CA MET A 10 -30.89 5.20 -3.41
C MET A 10 -29.76 4.23 -3.77
N LEU A 11 -30.01 3.29 -4.69
CA LEU A 11 -29.00 2.34 -5.16
C LEU A 11 -27.83 3.05 -5.87
N ILE A 12 -28.13 4.02 -6.72
CA ILE A 12 -27.10 4.82 -7.44
C ILE A 12 -26.24 5.60 -6.45
N ILE A 13 -26.84 6.21 -5.42
CA ILE A 13 -26.11 6.96 -4.39
C ILE A 13 -25.14 6.06 -3.62
N VAL A 14 -25.55 4.84 -3.28
CA VAL A 14 -24.68 3.88 -2.58
C VAL A 14 -23.49 3.47 -3.45
N ILE A 15 -23.73 3.13 -4.73
CA ILE A 15 -22.66 2.72 -5.67
C ILE A 15 -21.63 3.84 -5.86
N LEU A 16 -22.11 5.09 -6.01
CA LEU A 16 -21.22 6.25 -6.13
C LEU A 16 -20.47 6.53 -4.84
N GLY A 17 -21.10 6.36 -3.68
CA GLY A 17 -20.47 6.56 -2.37
C GLY A 17 -19.35 5.58 -2.08
N THR A 18 -19.51 4.31 -2.45
CA THR A 18 -18.48 3.27 -2.23
C THR A 18 -17.36 3.29 -3.27
N GLY A 19 -17.64 3.74 -4.50
CA GLY A 19 -16.64 3.75 -5.58
C GLY A 19 -15.59 4.87 -5.46
N LEU A 20 -15.82 5.86 -4.61
CA LEU A 20 -14.95 7.04 -4.48
C LEU A 20 -13.95 6.96 -3.32
N SER A 21 -14.00 5.93 -2.48
CA SER A 21 -13.03 5.80 -1.39
C SER A 21 -11.69 5.35 -1.95
N GLN A 22 -10.71 6.25 -1.97
CA GLN A 22 -9.31 5.87 -2.17
C GLN A 22 -8.75 5.34 -0.85
N PRO A 23 -8.01 4.22 -0.86
CA PRO A 23 -7.31 3.77 0.33
C PRO A 23 -6.27 4.83 0.73
N THR A 24 -6.52 5.53 1.83
CA THR A 24 -5.52 6.37 2.47
C THR A 24 -4.52 5.47 3.20
N TYR A 25 -3.34 5.30 2.61
CA TYR A 25 -2.22 4.66 3.28
C TYR A 25 -1.55 5.68 4.19
N ASN A 26 -1.70 5.51 5.51
CA ASN A 26 -0.94 6.28 6.49
C ASN A 26 0.46 5.68 6.58
N GLY A 27 1.44 6.30 5.90
CA GLY A 27 2.84 5.86 5.97
C GLY A 27 3.74 6.52 4.94
N LEU A 28 5.04 6.31 5.12
CA LEU A 28 6.11 6.80 4.24
C LEU A 28 6.58 5.68 3.34
N LEU A 29 6.84 5.99 2.06
CA LEU A 29 7.56 5.05 1.20
C LEU A 29 8.92 4.71 1.81
N LEU A 30 9.36 3.46 1.64
CA LEU A 30 10.61 2.96 2.19
C LEU A 30 11.78 3.89 1.84
N LYS A 31 11.87 4.38 0.59
CA LYS A 31 12.91 5.35 0.17
C LYS A 31 13.01 6.62 1.02
N ASN A 32 11.92 7.02 1.67
CA ASN A 32 11.83 8.21 2.51
C ASN A 32 12.02 7.89 4.01
N SER A 33 12.17 6.61 4.36
CA SER A 33 12.29 6.16 5.74
C SER A 33 13.74 6.10 6.21
N ASN A 34 13.94 6.11 7.53
CA ASN A 34 15.27 5.91 8.12
C ASN A 34 15.79 4.47 7.91
N VAL A 35 14.89 3.49 7.83
CA VAL A 35 15.20 2.08 7.59
C VAL A 35 15.95 1.87 6.28
N TYR A 36 15.64 2.67 5.24
CA TYR A 36 16.30 2.59 3.94
C TYR A 36 17.80 2.94 3.98
N LYS A 37 18.23 3.80 4.91
CA LYS A 37 19.64 4.22 4.98
C LYS A 37 20.58 3.09 5.40
N ASN A 38 20.04 2.10 6.12
CA ASN A 38 20.83 1.07 6.80
C ASN A 38 20.63 -0.32 6.20
N ILE A 39 20.02 -0.42 5.01
CA ILE A 39 19.66 -1.70 4.40
C ILE A 39 20.37 -1.93 3.08
N GLU A 40 20.97 -3.11 2.94
CA GLU A 40 21.49 -3.64 1.69
C GLU A 40 20.61 -4.83 1.27
N LEU A 41 19.82 -4.65 0.20
CA LEU A 41 18.99 -5.70 -0.42
C LEU A 41 19.29 -5.76 -1.91
N GLN A 42 19.17 -6.94 -2.51
CA GLN A 42 19.34 -7.12 -3.96
C GLN A 42 18.20 -6.43 -4.74
N SER A 43 17.00 -6.45 -4.19
CA SER A 43 15.78 -5.92 -4.78
C SER A 43 15.46 -4.49 -4.32
N ILE A 44 16.43 -3.78 -3.74
CA ILE A 44 16.21 -2.46 -3.11
C ILE A 44 15.63 -1.44 -4.08
N ASP A 45 16.03 -1.47 -5.35
CA ASP A 45 15.54 -0.55 -6.38
C ASP A 45 14.05 -0.69 -6.67
N ILE A 46 13.48 -1.84 -6.33
CA ILE A 46 12.06 -2.13 -6.52
C ILE A 46 11.33 -1.90 -5.19
N LEU A 47 11.83 -2.47 -4.09
CA LEU A 47 11.19 -2.39 -2.78
C LEU A 47 11.08 -0.96 -2.24
N LYS A 48 12.01 -0.06 -2.60
CA LYS A 48 12.01 1.34 -2.16
C LYS A 48 10.77 2.14 -2.60
N ASP A 49 10.13 1.72 -3.70
CA ASP A 49 8.94 2.35 -4.27
C ASP A 49 7.64 1.60 -3.98
N ILE A 50 7.70 0.38 -3.44
CA ILE A 50 6.54 -0.48 -3.18
C ILE A 50 6.20 -0.53 -1.69
N VAL A 51 7.22 -0.64 -0.85
CA VAL A 51 7.02 -0.81 0.59
C VAL A 51 6.70 0.52 1.23
N VAL A 52 5.62 0.54 2.02
CA VAL A 52 5.24 1.66 2.88
C VAL A 52 5.53 1.26 4.32
N VAL A 53 6.20 2.14 5.07
CA VAL A 53 6.48 1.97 6.50
C VAL A 53 5.70 3.00 7.32
N PRO A 54 5.42 2.72 8.60
CA PRO A 54 4.71 3.68 9.47
C PRO A 54 5.51 4.97 9.68
N GLU A 55 4.81 6.10 9.82
CA GLU A 55 5.42 7.36 10.27
C GLU A 55 5.59 7.41 11.79
N SER A 56 4.74 6.69 12.52
CA SER A 56 4.81 6.53 13.97
C SER A 56 5.96 5.60 14.37
N PRO A 57 6.54 5.71 15.58
CA PRO A 57 7.57 4.80 16.06
C PRO A 57 7.16 3.33 15.90
N PHE A 58 8.06 2.52 15.35
CA PHE A 58 7.88 1.09 15.14
C PHE A 58 9.19 0.35 15.38
N ASN A 59 9.13 -0.98 15.40
CA ASN A 59 10.33 -1.81 15.53
C ASN A 59 11.08 -1.89 14.19
N GLU A 60 12.09 -1.04 14.00
CA GLU A 60 12.91 -1.01 12.78
C GLU A 60 13.63 -2.34 12.52
N THR A 61 14.05 -3.06 13.57
CA THR A 61 14.70 -4.37 13.46
C THR A 61 13.76 -5.42 12.88
N GLU A 62 12.50 -5.44 13.32
CA GLU A 62 11.50 -6.36 12.77
C GLU A 62 11.17 -6.00 11.31
N ALA A 63 11.00 -4.71 11.02
CA ALA A 63 10.79 -4.25 9.65
C ALA A 63 11.93 -4.66 8.72
N MET A 64 13.18 -4.57 9.20
CA MET A 64 14.37 -5.04 8.49
C MET A 64 14.31 -6.55 8.17
N MET A 65 13.85 -7.37 9.12
CA MET A 65 13.69 -8.81 8.91
C MET A 65 12.60 -9.11 7.87
N VAL A 66 11.49 -8.38 7.89
CA VAL A 66 10.44 -8.50 6.88
C VAL A 66 10.98 -8.13 5.50
N LEU A 67 11.71 -7.01 5.39
CA LEU A 67 12.33 -6.57 4.14
C LEU A 67 13.31 -7.60 3.58
N LYS A 68 14.14 -8.22 4.43
CA LYS A 68 15.04 -9.31 4.01
C LYS A 68 14.29 -10.54 3.49
N ARG A 69 13.12 -10.86 4.05
CA ARG A 69 12.29 -11.96 3.52
C ARG A 69 11.69 -11.61 2.16
N LEU A 70 11.30 -10.35 1.95
CA LEU A 70 10.82 -9.87 0.65
C LEU A 70 11.92 -9.88 -0.41
N ASP A 71 13.17 -9.69 -0.03
CA ASP A 71 14.32 -9.72 -0.95
C ASP A 71 14.58 -11.09 -1.57
N ILE A 72 14.10 -12.16 -0.94
CA ILE A 72 14.22 -13.54 -1.46
C ILE A 72 13.20 -13.79 -2.59
N LEU A 73 12.18 -12.94 -2.72
CA LEU A 73 11.16 -13.12 -3.75
C LEU A 73 11.74 -12.88 -5.14
N PRO A 74 11.27 -13.63 -6.17
CA PRO A 74 11.69 -13.38 -7.53
C PRO A 74 11.40 -11.94 -7.96
N ILE A 75 12.38 -11.29 -8.59
CA ILE A 75 12.27 -9.91 -9.09
C ILE A 75 11.03 -9.71 -9.97
N SER A 76 10.66 -10.72 -10.78
CA SER A 76 9.46 -10.69 -11.63
C SER A 76 8.17 -10.50 -10.84
N ILE A 77 8.09 -11.06 -9.64
CA ILE A 77 6.93 -10.92 -8.75
C ILE A 77 6.91 -9.51 -8.14
N LEU A 78 8.07 -9.02 -7.69
CA LEU A 78 8.21 -7.66 -7.14
C LEU A 78 7.89 -6.58 -8.19
N GLN A 79 8.31 -6.76 -9.44
CA GLN A 79 8.02 -5.84 -10.54
C GLN A 79 6.52 -5.72 -10.85
N ASN A 80 5.76 -6.81 -10.70
CA ASN A 80 4.31 -6.77 -10.91
C ASN A 80 3.58 -5.95 -9.85
N MET A 81 4.14 -5.81 -8.64
CA MET A 81 3.55 -5.01 -7.56
C MET A 81 3.85 -3.51 -7.68
N LYS A 82 4.81 -3.12 -8.53
CA LYS A 82 5.10 -1.70 -8.80
C LYS A 82 4.07 -1.04 -9.74
N LYS A 83 3.31 -1.84 -10.49
CA LYS A 83 2.41 -1.38 -11.56
C LYS A 83 1.10 -0.80 -11.04
#